data_AF-A0A957IR72-F1
#
_entry.id   AF-A0A957IR72-F1
#
_cell.length_a   1.000
_cell.length_b   1.000
_cell.length_c   1.000
_cell.angle_alpha   90.00
_cell.angle_beta   90.00
_cell.angle_gamma   90.00
#
_symmetry.space_group_name_H-M   'P 1'
#
loop_
_entity.id
_entity.type
_entity.pdbx_description
1 polymer ?
#
loop_
_entity_poly.entity_id
_entity_poly.type
_entity_poly.pdbx_seq_one_letter_code
_entity_poly.pdbx_strand_id
1 'polypeptide(L)'
;MKNRYWFVFLACLFALLLIGVTQMVTATAVAATDFPVMTDDPTSSTSLILVPTSATTDLDQLAQIDMTVYARFDGGLLVGADAAALAQLTAVDMAPQLLDADTRDAAYYLVSLMPGQREVDWEKYGTFLFATEQTILLRSTAEQALQLSTDGFRMQAVTFDPKPLRPTSSGHIPSDIQPDPLIQGMMDQVLSSTVYQYDGNLSGEWPVSIGGSDYTIATRHTNSNIPIQKATQFVGEHLANLGMAVEYHQWSGATYPNVIGEITGQINPDEIYI
;
A
#
# COMPACT_ATOMS: atom_id res chain seq x y z
N MET A 1 48.02 -22.51 -38.69
CA MET A 1 49.44 -22.12 -38.50
C MET A 1 49.49 -20.59 -38.41
N LYS A 2 49.76 -20.05 -37.22
CA LYS A 2 51.00 -19.33 -36.83
C LYS A 2 51.00 -17.88 -37.35
N ASN A 3 51.13 -16.79 -36.58
CA ASN A 3 51.52 -16.46 -35.19
C ASN A 3 50.88 -15.07 -34.90
N ARG A 4 50.37 -14.65 -33.73
CA ARG A 4 50.68 -14.90 -32.31
C ARG A 4 52.09 -14.45 -31.88
N TYR A 5 52.36 -13.14 -31.89
CA TYR A 5 53.47 -12.51 -31.11
C TYR A 5 53.22 -11.01 -30.92
N TRP A 6 52.33 -10.60 -30.01
CA TRP A 6 52.28 -9.20 -29.52
C TRP A 6 51.81 -9.15 -28.05
N PHE A 7 52.19 -10.17 -27.26
CA PHE A 7 51.72 -10.35 -25.88
C PHE A 7 52.79 -10.97 -24.97
N VAL A 8 54.06 -10.54 -25.03
CA VAL A 8 55.10 -10.95 -24.05
C VAL A 8 56.18 -9.88 -23.87
N PHE A 9 55.84 -8.64 -23.52
CA PHE A 9 56.87 -7.64 -23.15
C PHE A 9 56.50 -6.71 -21.99
N LEU A 10 55.56 -7.11 -21.14
CA LEU A 10 55.27 -6.38 -19.89
C LEU A 10 55.09 -7.34 -18.70
N ALA A 11 55.96 -8.33 -18.62
CA ALA A 11 56.09 -9.25 -17.49
C ALA A 11 57.57 -9.33 -17.11
N CYS A 12 58.12 -8.25 -16.55
CA CYS A 12 59.44 -8.22 -15.90
C CYS A 12 59.69 -6.95 -15.06
N LEU A 13 58.65 -6.38 -14.44
CA LEU A 13 58.80 -5.36 -13.39
C LEU A 13 58.11 -5.84 -12.11
N PHE A 14 58.50 -7.03 -11.67
CA PHE A 14 58.05 -7.67 -10.44
C PHE A 14 59.27 -8.21 -9.69
N ALA A 15 60.13 -7.31 -9.22
CA ALA A 15 61.12 -7.57 -8.17
C ALA A 15 61.76 -6.25 -7.76
N LEU A 16 61.85 -5.99 -6.45
CA LEU A 16 62.52 -4.85 -5.79
C LEU A 16 61.78 -3.51 -5.76
N LEU A 17 60.76 -3.42 -4.89
CA LEU A 17 60.86 -2.49 -3.75
C LEU A 17 59.81 -2.87 -2.70
N LEU A 18 60.23 -3.68 -1.74
CA LEU A 18 59.44 -4.12 -0.59
C LEU A 18 60.15 -3.60 0.65
N ILE A 19 59.95 -2.33 1.01
CA ILE A 19 60.37 -1.76 2.30
C ILE A 19 59.30 -0.76 2.77
N GLY A 20 58.43 -1.26 3.65
CA GLY A 20 57.97 -0.59 4.87
C GLY A 20 57.24 0.75 4.78
N VAL A 21 55.90 0.71 4.79
CA VAL A 21 55.08 1.59 5.64
C VAL A 21 53.82 0.83 6.07
N THR A 22 53.85 0.20 7.23
CA THR A 22 52.67 -0.25 7.98
C THR A 22 52.05 0.96 8.65
N GLN A 23 51.01 1.56 8.05
CA GLN A 23 50.19 2.54 8.77
C GLN A 23 49.09 1.82 9.53
N MET A 24 49.13 1.98 10.85
CA MET A 24 48.07 1.64 11.79
C MET A 24 46.80 2.40 11.43
N VAL A 25 45.78 1.67 10.96
CA VAL A 25 44.40 2.16 11.01
C VAL A 25 43.92 1.95 12.45
N THR A 26 43.93 3.02 13.24
CA THR A 26 43.23 3.05 14.51
C THR A 26 41.74 3.22 14.21
N ALA A 27 40.99 2.12 14.30
CA ALA A 27 39.54 2.16 14.33
C ALA A 27 39.11 2.89 15.62
N THR A 28 38.66 4.13 15.48
CA THR A 28 38.00 4.85 16.57
C THR A 28 36.61 4.23 16.70
N ALA A 29 36.41 3.44 17.76
CA ALA A 29 35.10 2.95 18.14
C ALA A 29 34.25 4.18 18.52
N VAL A 30 33.27 4.50 17.68
CA VAL A 30 32.18 5.40 18.07
C VAL A 30 31.39 4.63 19.13
N ALA A 31 31.36 5.18 20.34
CA ALA A 31 30.51 4.68 21.41
C ALA A 31 29.07 4.65 20.90
N ALA A 32 28.51 3.45 20.80
CA ALA A 32 27.08 3.25 20.61
C ALA A 32 26.40 3.98 21.76
N THR A 33 25.65 5.04 21.44
CA THR A 33 24.64 5.56 22.35
C THR A 33 23.67 4.42 22.61
N ASP A 34 23.62 3.97 23.86
CA ASP A 34 22.63 3.03 24.37
C ASP A 34 21.23 3.59 24.08
N PHE A 35 20.65 3.18 22.95
CA PHE A 35 19.21 3.12 22.85
C PHE A 35 18.78 2.02 23.83
N PRO A 36 17.83 2.28 24.74
CA PRO A 36 17.25 1.19 25.50
C PRO A 36 16.67 0.21 24.49
N VAL A 37 17.34 -0.93 24.33
CA VAL A 37 16.72 -2.12 23.79
C VAL A 37 15.61 -2.41 24.79
N MET A 38 14.37 -2.07 24.44
CA MET A 38 13.22 -2.73 25.05
C MET A 38 13.46 -4.22 24.80
N THR A 39 13.92 -4.90 25.84
CA THR A 39 13.93 -6.34 25.87
C THR A 39 12.47 -6.76 25.89
N ASP A 40 11.88 -6.94 24.70
CA ASP A 40 10.71 -7.78 24.57
C ASP A 40 11.11 -9.12 25.18
N ASP A 41 10.55 -9.43 26.35
CA ASP A 41 10.70 -10.73 26.96
C ASP A 41 10.03 -11.74 26.00
N PRO A 42 10.78 -12.66 25.37
CA PRO A 42 10.28 -13.59 24.37
C PRO A 42 9.26 -14.60 24.95
N THR A 43 8.99 -14.54 26.26
CA THR A 43 7.96 -15.35 26.93
C THR A 43 6.61 -14.63 27.05
N SER A 44 6.52 -13.36 26.69
CA SER A 44 5.27 -12.58 26.69
C SER A 44 4.44 -12.94 25.46
N SER A 45 3.62 -13.98 25.56
CA SER A 45 2.64 -14.30 24.51
C SER A 45 1.58 -13.21 24.48
N THR A 46 1.59 -12.36 23.45
CA THR A 46 0.50 -11.42 23.20
C THR A 46 -0.69 -12.20 22.66
N SER A 47 -1.83 -12.09 23.33
CA SER A 47 -3.09 -12.64 22.86
C SER A 47 -3.81 -11.63 21.96
N LEU A 48 -4.49 -12.13 20.92
CA LEU A 48 -5.44 -11.35 20.14
C LEU A 48 -6.80 -11.43 20.79
N ILE A 49 -7.36 -10.27 21.14
CA ILE A 49 -8.67 -10.17 21.76
C ILE A 49 -9.56 -9.19 21.01
N LEU A 50 -10.87 -9.42 21.11
CA LEU A 50 -11.89 -8.46 20.72
C LEU A 50 -12.44 -7.80 21.98
N VAL A 51 -12.31 -6.49 22.07
CA VAL A 51 -12.93 -5.68 23.11
C VAL A 51 -14.20 -5.05 22.52
N PRO A 52 -15.41 -5.45 22.96
CA PRO A 52 -16.65 -4.87 22.47
C PRO A 52 -16.71 -3.37 22.78
N THR A 53 -17.11 -2.57 21.78
CA THR A 53 -17.35 -1.13 21.98
C THR A 53 -18.80 -0.81 21.69
N SER A 54 -19.46 -0.19 22.66
CA SER A 54 -20.80 0.36 22.57
C SER A 54 -20.75 1.89 22.47
N ALA A 55 -21.89 2.53 22.19
CA ALA A 55 -22.00 3.99 22.24
C ALA A 55 -21.65 4.60 23.61
N THR A 56 -21.74 3.79 24.68
CA THR A 56 -21.43 4.19 26.06
C THR A 56 -20.05 3.73 26.51
N THR A 57 -19.26 3.06 25.67
CA THR A 57 -17.92 2.60 26.06
C THR A 57 -17.02 3.80 26.30
N ASP A 58 -16.50 3.89 27.52
CA ASP A 58 -15.59 4.94 27.92
C ASP A 58 -14.18 4.66 27.36
N LEU A 59 -13.87 5.32 26.24
CA LEU A 59 -12.54 5.24 25.63
C LEU A 59 -11.44 5.81 26.54
N ASP A 60 -11.76 6.67 27.51
CA ASP A 60 -10.75 7.17 28.47
C ASP A 60 -10.36 6.07 29.46
N GLN A 61 -11.31 5.23 29.86
CA GLN A 61 -11.03 4.06 30.69
C GLN A 61 -10.17 3.03 29.93
N LEU A 62 -10.45 2.79 28.65
CA LEU A 62 -9.61 1.95 27.80
C LEU A 62 -8.20 2.53 27.63
N ALA A 63 -8.06 3.84 27.50
CA ALA A 63 -6.75 4.49 27.35
C ALA A 63 -5.82 4.35 28.58
N GLN A 64 -6.36 3.97 29.75
CA GLN A 64 -5.56 3.69 30.94
C GLN A 64 -5.02 2.25 31.00
N ILE A 65 -5.51 1.36 30.13
CA ILE A 65 -5.09 -0.03 30.09
C ILE A 65 -3.96 -0.16 29.07
N ASP A 66 -2.86 -0.79 29.49
CA ASP A 66 -1.69 -1.01 28.63
C ASP A 66 -1.99 -2.10 27.59
N MET A 67 -2.51 -1.68 26.44
CA MET A 67 -2.91 -2.58 25.37
C MET A 67 -2.66 -1.95 24.00
N THR A 68 -2.37 -2.78 23.00
CA THR A 68 -2.08 -2.31 21.64
C THR A 68 -3.29 -2.51 20.75
N VAL A 69 -3.89 -1.42 20.28
CA VAL A 69 -5.01 -1.49 19.33
C VAL A 69 -4.47 -1.73 17.91
N TYR A 70 -4.97 -2.76 17.23
CA TYR A 70 -4.58 -3.09 15.85
C TYR A 70 -5.63 -2.68 14.83
N ALA A 71 -6.91 -2.75 15.18
CA ALA A 71 -8.00 -2.37 14.29
C ALA A 71 -9.24 -1.93 15.08
N ARG A 72 -10.10 -1.17 14.39
CA ARG A 72 -11.42 -0.79 14.88
C ARG A 72 -12.44 -1.12 13.79
N PHE A 73 -13.56 -1.70 14.20
CA PHE A 73 -14.68 -2.00 13.31
C PHE A 73 -16.00 -1.80 14.06
N ASP A 74 -17.11 -1.94 13.34
CA ASP A 74 -18.43 -1.81 13.93
C ASP A 74 -18.65 -2.94 14.95
N GLY A 75 -18.83 -2.56 16.22
CA GLY A 75 -18.97 -3.50 17.34
C GLY A 75 -17.73 -3.74 18.21
N GLY A 76 -16.52 -3.27 17.84
CA GLY A 76 -15.37 -3.44 18.74
C GLY A 76 -13.99 -3.03 18.25
N LEU A 77 -13.02 -3.27 19.13
CA LEU A 77 -11.59 -3.08 18.91
C LEU A 77 -10.88 -4.43 18.85
N LEU A 78 -10.01 -4.60 17.86
CA LEU A 78 -9.06 -5.69 17.82
C LEU A 78 -7.79 -5.26 18.54
N VAL A 79 -7.40 -5.99 19.58
CA VAL A 79 -6.37 -5.57 20.51
C VAL A 79 -5.39 -6.72 20.78
N GLY A 80 -4.11 -6.38 20.83
CA GLY A 80 -3.07 -7.21 21.43
C GLY A 80 -2.96 -6.90 22.92
N ALA A 81 -3.15 -7.92 23.75
CA ALA A 81 -3.13 -7.79 25.21
C ALA A 81 -2.38 -8.96 25.85
N ASP A 82 -1.69 -8.67 26.95
CA ASP A 82 -1.12 -9.69 27.83
C ASP A 82 -2.12 -10.10 28.92
N ALA A 83 -1.70 -11.00 29.82
CA ALA A 83 -2.55 -11.47 30.91
C ALA A 83 -2.92 -10.35 31.91
N ALA A 84 -2.05 -9.35 32.10
CA ALA A 84 -2.30 -8.25 33.01
C ALA A 84 -3.35 -7.28 32.45
N ALA A 85 -3.26 -6.95 31.16
CA ALA A 85 -4.25 -6.15 30.45
C ALA A 85 -5.62 -6.85 30.39
N LEU A 86 -5.65 -8.17 30.18
CA LEU A 86 -6.89 -8.96 30.20
C LEU A 86 -7.57 -8.92 31.57
N ALA A 87 -6.79 -9.02 32.65
CA ALA A 87 -7.30 -8.89 34.02
C ALA A 87 -7.85 -7.48 34.30
N GLN A 88 -7.19 -6.44 33.81
CA GLN A 88 -7.67 -5.05 33.93
C GLN A 88 -8.98 -4.82 33.18
N LEU A 89 -9.10 -5.32 31.94
CA LEU A 89 -10.34 -5.24 31.15
C LEU A 89 -11.51 -5.91 31.89
N THR A 90 -11.27 -7.10 32.46
CA THR A 90 -12.28 -7.82 33.24
C THR A 90 -12.68 -7.04 34.50
N ALA A 91 -11.73 -6.40 35.18
CA ALA A 91 -11.99 -5.62 36.39
C ALA A 91 -12.85 -4.37 36.14
N VAL A 92 -12.84 -3.85 34.90
CA VAL A 92 -13.67 -2.72 34.48
C VAL A 92 -14.98 -3.13 33.80
N ASP A 93 -15.39 -4.40 33.95
CA ASP A 93 -16.60 -4.98 33.37
C ASP A 93 -16.68 -4.85 31.84
N MET A 94 -15.50 -4.75 31.20
CA MET A 94 -15.39 -4.97 29.77
C MET A 94 -15.21 -6.47 29.58
N ALA A 95 -16.07 -7.09 28.77
CA ALA A 95 -16.05 -8.53 28.52
C ALA A 95 -15.25 -8.84 27.24
N PRO A 96 -13.90 -8.90 27.30
CA PRO A 96 -13.10 -9.20 26.12
C PRO A 96 -13.34 -10.64 25.69
N GLN A 97 -13.42 -10.85 24.38
CA GLN A 97 -13.42 -12.17 23.78
C GLN A 97 -11.99 -12.52 23.37
N LEU A 98 -11.46 -13.62 23.92
CA LEU A 98 -10.20 -14.19 23.44
C LEU A 98 -10.41 -14.77 22.04
N LEU A 99 -9.68 -14.25 21.06
CA LEU A 99 -9.72 -14.73 19.68
C LEU A 99 -8.55 -15.69 19.42
N ASP A 100 -7.36 -15.32 19.87
CA ASP A 100 -6.15 -16.13 19.73
C ASP A 100 -5.27 -15.96 20.97
N ALA A 101 -4.82 -17.06 21.56
CA ALA A 101 -3.96 -17.03 22.73
C ALA A 101 -2.52 -16.59 22.38
N ASP A 102 -2.11 -16.78 21.13
CA ASP A 102 -0.74 -16.53 20.67
C ASP A 102 -0.71 -16.06 19.23
N THR A 103 -0.33 -14.79 19.05
CA THR A 103 -0.24 -14.16 17.73
C THR A 103 1.06 -14.40 17.00
N ARG A 104 2.01 -15.15 17.57
CA ARG A 104 3.30 -15.41 16.92
C ARG A 104 3.13 -16.23 15.65
N ASP A 105 3.85 -15.81 14.61
CA ASP A 105 3.87 -16.44 13.29
C ASP A 105 2.47 -16.62 12.65
N ALA A 106 1.49 -15.81 13.07
CA ALA A 106 0.12 -15.85 12.58
C ALA A 106 -0.15 -14.69 11.63
N ALA A 107 -0.92 -14.96 10.56
CA ALA A 107 -1.47 -13.93 9.69
C ALA A 107 -2.99 -13.93 9.81
N TYR A 108 -3.55 -12.73 9.86
CA TYR A 108 -4.98 -12.53 10.07
C TYR A 108 -5.57 -11.70 8.94
N TYR A 109 -6.76 -12.07 8.50
CA TYR A 109 -7.44 -11.43 7.38
C TYR A 109 -8.88 -11.11 7.74
N LEU A 110 -9.26 -9.86 7.52
CA LEU A 110 -10.64 -9.41 7.51
C LEU A 110 -11.23 -9.65 6.13
N VAL A 111 -12.28 -10.46 6.05
CA VAL A 111 -12.99 -10.77 4.81
C VAL A 111 -14.34 -10.06 4.81
N SER A 112 -14.58 -9.20 3.83
CA SER A 112 -15.85 -8.46 3.70
C SER A 112 -16.94 -9.36 3.11
N LEU A 113 -18.11 -9.36 3.75
CA LEU A 113 -19.29 -10.09 3.30
C LEU A 113 -20.15 -9.19 2.39
N MET A 114 -20.57 -9.71 1.24
CA MET A 114 -21.53 -9.02 0.39
C MET A 114 -22.98 -9.37 0.80
N PRO A 115 -23.92 -8.42 0.76
CA PRO A 115 -25.33 -8.73 0.97
C PRO A 115 -25.81 -9.85 0.04
N GLY A 116 -26.45 -10.88 0.61
CA GLY A 116 -26.97 -12.03 -0.15
C GLY A 116 -25.92 -13.07 -0.57
N GLN A 117 -24.69 -12.98 -0.04
CA GLN A 117 -23.67 -14.00 -0.24
C GLN A 117 -24.14 -15.36 0.31
N ARG A 118 -23.93 -16.42 -0.47
CA ARG A 118 -24.23 -17.81 -0.06
C ARG A 118 -23.39 -18.18 1.16
N GLU A 119 -23.91 -19.05 2.01
CA GLU A 119 -23.15 -19.66 3.11
C GLU A 119 -21.84 -20.26 2.60
N VAL A 120 -20.74 -19.86 3.23
CA VAL A 120 -19.37 -20.24 2.88
C VAL A 120 -18.82 -21.10 4.01
N ASP A 121 -18.16 -22.21 3.64
CA ASP A 121 -17.38 -23.00 4.58
C ASP A 121 -16.04 -22.28 4.86
N TRP A 122 -16.01 -21.47 5.92
CA TRP A 122 -14.87 -20.64 6.26
C TRP A 122 -13.65 -21.44 6.73
N GLU A 123 -13.84 -22.67 7.24
CA GLU A 123 -12.75 -23.52 7.69
C GLU A 123 -11.80 -23.92 6.54
N LYS A 124 -12.31 -23.91 5.29
CA LYS A 124 -11.49 -24.05 4.08
C LYS A 124 -10.39 -22.99 3.98
N TYR A 125 -10.65 -21.80 4.50
CA TYR A 125 -9.82 -20.61 4.31
C TYR A 125 -9.01 -20.21 5.55
N GLY A 126 -9.14 -20.95 6.65
CA GLY A 126 -8.40 -20.67 7.88
C GLY A 126 -9.21 -20.98 9.12
N THR A 127 -8.64 -20.64 10.28
CA THR A 127 -9.35 -20.74 11.55
C THR A 127 -10.26 -19.53 11.70
N PHE A 128 -11.57 -19.77 11.80
CA PHE A 128 -12.55 -18.76 12.13
C PHE A 128 -12.34 -18.23 13.55
N LEU A 129 -12.22 -16.91 13.69
CA LEU A 129 -12.03 -16.26 14.99
C LEU A 129 -13.27 -15.50 15.44
N PHE A 130 -13.84 -14.67 14.56
CA PHE A 130 -15.12 -14.00 14.81
C PHE A 130 -15.78 -13.54 13.51
N ALA A 131 -17.06 -13.16 13.63
CA ALA A 131 -17.80 -12.48 12.58
C ALA A 131 -18.60 -11.30 13.13
N THR A 132 -18.79 -10.30 12.28
CA THR A 132 -19.83 -9.26 12.37
C THR A 132 -20.81 -9.48 11.23
N GLU A 133 -21.82 -8.61 11.08
CA GLU A 133 -22.75 -8.68 9.94
C GLU A 133 -22.06 -8.53 8.58
N GLN A 134 -20.94 -7.80 8.52
CA GLN A 134 -20.28 -7.41 7.27
C GLN A 134 -18.86 -7.94 7.13
N THR A 135 -18.29 -8.56 8.16
CA THR A 135 -16.87 -8.92 8.14
C THR A 135 -16.59 -10.16 8.97
N ILE A 136 -15.68 -10.99 8.49
CA ILE A 136 -15.16 -12.17 9.19
C ILE A 136 -13.67 -11.99 9.43
N LEU A 137 -13.19 -12.37 10.62
CA LEU A 137 -11.77 -12.50 10.89
C LEU A 137 -11.35 -13.96 10.83
N LEU A 138 -10.35 -14.23 10.00
CA LEU A 138 -9.71 -15.53 9.85
C LEU A 138 -8.24 -15.44 10.27
N ARG A 139 -7.74 -16.46 10.96
CA ARG A 139 -6.31 -16.78 10.99
C ARG A 139 -6.01 -17.70 9.82
N SER A 140 -5.16 -17.26 8.90
CA SER A 140 -4.92 -17.97 7.63
C SER A 140 -3.44 -18.00 7.29
N THR A 141 -3.01 -19.07 6.61
CA THR A 141 -1.70 -19.12 5.95
C THR A 141 -1.69 -18.27 4.68
N ALA A 142 -0.51 -18.01 4.11
CA ALA A 142 -0.37 -17.32 2.84
C ALA A 142 -1.10 -18.06 1.68
N GLU A 143 -1.06 -19.39 1.68
CA GLU A 143 -1.76 -20.21 0.68
C GLU A 143 -3.28 -20.09 0.80
N GLN A 144 -3.81 -20.10 2.03
CA GLN A 144 -5.24 -19.91 2.27
C GLN A 144 -5.73 -18.51 1.91
N ALA A 145 -4.92 -17.48 2.19
CA ALA A 145 -5.20 -16.10 1.78
C ALA A 145 -5.23 -15.95 0.25
N LEU A 146 -4.30 -16.60 -0.46
CA LEU A 146 -4.32 -16.65 -1.92
C LEU A 146 -5.59 -17.32 -2.45
N GLN A 147 -6.04 -18.40 -1.80
CA GLN A 147 -7.28 -19.07 -2.17
C GLN A 147 -8.52 -18.20 -1.92
N LEU A 148 -8.59 -17.45 -0.81
CA LEU A 148 -9.66 -16.46 -0.56
C LEU A 148 -9.74 -15.44 -1.69
N SER A 149 -8.60 -14.88 -2.09
CA SER A 149 -8.57 -13.90 -3.18
C SER A 149 -8.97 -14.53 -4.52
N THR A 150 -8.56 -15.77 -4.78
CA THR A 150 -8.88 -16.50 -6.02
C THR A 150 -10.38 -16.80 -6.12
N ASP A 151 -11.01 -17.10 -4.99
CA ASP A 151 -12.45 -17.37 -4.91
C ASP A 151 -13.29 -16.08 -4.90
N GLY A 152 -12.66 -14.91 -5.08
CA GLY A 152 -13.32 -13.62 -5.32
C GLY A 152 -13.70 -12.84 -4.05
N PHE A 153 -13.19 -13.25 -2.89
CA PHE A 153 -13.44 -12.54 -1.64
C PHE A 153 -12.61 -11.26 -1.55
N ARG A 154 -13.23 -10.19 -1.04
CA ARG A 154 -12.50 -8.97 -0.66
C ARG A 154 -11.89 -9.19 0.70
N MET A 155 -10.56 -9.12 0.78
CA MET A 155 -9.82 -9.35 2.01
C MET A 155 -8.85 -8.21 2.30
N GLN A 156 -8.64 -7.95 3.59
CA GLN A 156 -7.66 -7.01 4.10
C GLN A 156 -6.83 -7.72 5.17
N ALA A 157 -5.50 -7.68 5.03
CA ALA A 157 -4.61 -8.16 6.08
C ALA A 157 -4.71 -7.26 7.31
N VAL A 158 -4.81 -7.86 8.49
CA VAL A 158 -4.65 -7.13 9.76
C VAL A 158 -3.16 -6.92 9.99
N THR A 159 -2.76 -5.66 10.17
CA THR A 159 -1.38 -5.33 10.55
C THR A 159 -1.29 -5.10 12.05
N PHE A 160 -0.18 -5.50 12.65
CA PHE A 160 0.10 -5.30 14.07
C PHE A 160 0.83 -3.98 14.36
N ASP A 161 0.67 -3.01 13.46
CA ASP A 161 1.09 -1.63 13.71
C ASP A 161 0.11 -1.00 14.71
N PRO A 162 0.59 -0.49 15.87
CA PRO A 162 -0.25 0.19 16.84
C PRO A 162 -1.05 1.31 16.20
N LYS A 163 -2.37 1.28 16.42
CA LYS A 163 -3.29 2.33 15.96
C LYS A 163 -3.76 3.14 17.15
N PRO A 164 -3.89 4.46 17.01
CA PRO A 164 -4.34 5.28 18.12
C PRO A 164 -5.81 4.97 18.43
N LEU A 165 -6.14 4.81 19.71
CA LEU A 165 -7.50 4.53 20.18
C LEU A 165 -8.50 5.62 19.76
N ARG A 166 -8.01 6.86 19.71
CA ARG A 166 -8.73 8.03 19.23
C ARG A 166 -8.03 8.55 17.97
N PRO A 167 -8.76 9.06 16.97
CA PRO A 167 -8.13 9.93 15.98
C PRO A 167 -7.36 11.00 16.73
N THR A 168 -6.10 11.20 16.38
CA THR A 168 -5.39 12.40 16.83
C THR A 168 -6.24 13.58 16.38
N SER A 169 -6.70 14.39 17.33
CA SER A 169 -7.39 15.64 17.03
C SER A 169 -6.53 16.36 16.00
N SER A 170 -7.05 16.48 14.78
CA SER A 170 -6.37 17.22 13.72
C SER A 170 -5.99 18.56 14.34
N GLY A 171 -4.70 18.87 14.36
CA GLY A 171 -4.21 20.13 14.94
C GLY A 171 -5.06 21.28 14.41
N HIS A 172 -5.24 22.33 15.24
CA HIS A 172 -6.04 23.53 14.97
C HIS A 172 -6.37 23.70 13.49
N ILE A 173 -7.56 23.25 13.07
CA ILE A 173 -8.07 23.60 11.75
C ILE A 173 -8.23 25.11 11.82
N PRO A 174 -7.48 25.89 11.00
CA PRO A 174 -7.58 27.33 11.04
C PRO A 174 -9.04 27.72 10.84
N SER A 175 -9.58 28.56 11.71
CA SER A 175 -10.94 29.10 11.54
C SER A 175 -11.07 29.99 10.31
N ASP A 176 -9.93 30.41 9.76
CA ASP A 176 -9.80 31.18 8.54
C ASP A 176 -8.71 30.55 7.66
N ILE A 177 -9.14 29.95 6.55
CA ILE A 177 -8.25 29.39 5.51
C ILE A 177 -8.35 30.34 4.33
N GLN A 178 -7.32 31.18 4.16
CA GLN A 178 -7.16 31.97 2.94
C GLN A 178 -6.51 31.08 1.87
N PRO A 179 -7.19 30.80 0.74
CA PRO A 179 -6.58 30.04 -0.34
C PRO A 179 -5.34 30.74 -0.86
N ASP A 180 -4.30 29.97 -1.18
CA ASP A 180 -3.17 30.49 -1.92
C ASP A 180 -3.68 31.00 -3.29
N PRO A 181 -3.45 32.27 -3.66
CA PRO A 181 -3.94 32.82 -4.93
C PRO A 181 -3.47 32.06 -6.18
N LEU A 182 -2.27 31.46 -6.14
CA LEU A 182 -1.76 30.63 -7.23
C LEU A 182 -2.57 29.34 -7.36
N ILE A 183 -2.83 28.65 -6.23
CA ILE A 183 -3.62 27.42 -6.20
C ILE A 183 -5.07 27.71 -6.64
N GLN A 184 -5.66 28.80 -6.14
CA GLN A 184 -6.99 29.21 -6.55
C GLN A 184 -7.04 29.50 -8.05
N GLY A 185 -6.02 30.19 -8.59
CA GLY A 185 -5.91 30.41 -10.03
C GLY A 185 -5.77 29.12 -10.85
N MET A 186 -5.17 28.05 -10.31
CA MET A 186 -5.14 26.73 -10.95
C MET A 186 -6.50 26.04 -10.90
N MET A 187 -7.20 26.14 -9.77
CA MET A 187 -8.56 25.59 -9.62
C MET A 187 -9.57 26.27 -10.53
N ASP A 188 -9.47 27.60 -10.69
CA ASP A 188 -10.38 28.39 -11.52
C ASP A 188 -10.26 28.05 -13.02
N GLN A 189 -9.17 27.40 -13.44
CA GLN A 189 -8.98 26.90 -14.80
C GLN A 189 -9.68 25.55 -15.05
N VAL A 190 -10.15 24.86 -14.01
CA VAL A 190 -10.81 23.55 -14.14
C VAL A 190 -12.29 23.76 -14.47
N LEU A 191 -12.66 23.43 -15.71
CA LEU A 191 -14.05 23.53 -16.18
C LEU A 191 -14.74 22.17 -16.10
N SER A 192 -15.91 22.13 -15.45
CA SER A 192 -16.73 20.91 -15.35
C SER A 192 -17.12 20.35 -16.72
N SER A 193 -17.34 21.22 -17.71
CA SER A 193 -17.61 20.83 -19.10
C SER A 193 -16.45 20.07 -19.73
N THR A 194 -15.20 20.46 -19.44
CA THR A 194 -14.02 19.77 -19.95
C THR A 194 -13.91 18.38 -19.35
N VAL A 195 -14.14 18.24 -18.04
CA VAL A 195 -14.15 16.93 -17.37
C VAL A 195 -15.25 16.02 -17.93
N TYR A 196 -16.47 16.54 -18.08
CA TYR A 196 -17.58 15.80 -18.66
C TYR A 196 -17.28 15.36 -20.11
N GLN A 197 -16.66 16.24 -20.90
CA GLN A 197 -16.23 15.89 -22.25
C GLN A 197 -15.17 14.77 -22.24
N TYR A 198 -14.19 14.82 -21.35
CA TYR A 198 -13.15 13.77 -21.25
C TYR A 198 -13.73 12.41 -20.85
N ASP A 199 -14.66 12.38 -19.91
CA ASP A 199 -15.35 11.15 -19.53
C ASP A 199 -16.18 10.60 -20.69
N GLY A 200 -17.03 11.44 -21.30
CA GLY A 200 -17.86 11.04 -22.43
C GLY A 200 -17.07 10.56 -23.65
N ASN A 201 -15.91 11.18 -23.92
CA ASN A 201 -15.01 10.75 -24.99
C ASN A 201 -14.46 9.33 -24.78
N LEU A 202 -14.35 8.84 -23.55
CA LEU A 202 -13.81 7.52 -23.18
C LEU A 202 -14.88 6.53 -22.69
N SER A 203 -16.10 6.98 -22.43
CA SER A 203 -17.21 6.16 -21.94
C SER A 203 -17.93 5.40 -23.05
N GLY A 204 -17.81 5.87 -24.30
CA GLY A 204 -18.56 5.34 -25.44
C GLY A 204 -19.94 5.97 -25.61
N GLU A 205 -20.25 7.06 -24.89
CA GLU A 205 -21.51 7.80 -25.02
C GLU A 205 -21.70 8.41 -26.41
N TRP A 206 -20.61 8.85 -27.05
CA TRP A 206 -20.60 9.39 -28.41
C TRP A 206 -19.33 8.99 -29.19
N PRO A 207 -19.34 9.11 -30.54
CA PRO A 207 -18.12 8.94 -31.34
C PRO A 207 -17.11 10.06 -31.09
N VAL A 208 -15.82 9.71 -31.18
CA VAL A 208 -14.68 10.62 -31.11
C VAL A 208 -13.76 10.43 -32.31
N SER A 209 -13.07 11.48 -32.75
CA SER A 209 -12.10 11.39 -33.84
C SER A 209 -10.81 10.72 -33.35
N ILE A 210 -10.43 9.59 -33.95
CA ILE A 210 -9.21 8.83 -33.64
C ILE A 210 -8.50 8.47 -34.95
N GLY A 211 -7.28 8.95 -35.15
CA GLY A 211 -6.55 8.79 -36.41
C GLY A 211 -7.25 9.45 -37.59
N GLY A 212 -7.99 10.53 -37.33
CA GLY A 212 -8.74 11.29 -38.33
C GLY A 212 -10.06 10.64 -38.78
N SER A 213 -10.55 9.62 -38.09
CA SER A 213 -11.85 8.99 -38.35
C SER A 213 -12.69 8.90 -37.08
N ASP A 214 -14.00 9.08 -37.21
CA ASP A 214 -14.93 8.93 -36.10
C ASP A 214 -15.02 7.49 -35.64
N TYR A 215 -14.93 7.26 -34.32
CA TYR A 215 -14.99 5.95 -33.69
C TYR A 215 -15.62 6.05 -32.30
N THR A 216 -16.56 5.15 -32.00
CA THR A 216 -17.16 5.03 -30.65
C THR A 216 -16.42 3.98 -29.85
N ILE A 217 -15.81 4.37 -28.73
CA ILE A 217 -15.10 3.45 -27.82
C ILE A 217 -16.13 2.70 -26.96
N ALA A 218 -16.67 1.61 -27.48
CA ALA A 218 -17.71 0.84 -26.79
C ALA A 218 -17.25 0.17 -25.48
N THR A 219 -15.94 -0.03 -25.31
CA THR A 219 -15.35 -0.59 -24.09
C THR A 219 -13.86 -0.26 -24.01
N ARG A 220 -13.33 -0.19 -22.78
CA ARG A 220 -11.89 -0.07 -22.48
C ARG A 220 -11.35 -1.32 -21.78
N HIS A 221 -12.08 -2.43 -21.86
CA HIS A 221 -11.62 -3.68 -21.30
C HIS A 221 -10.33 -4.13 -22.00
N THR A 222 -9.30 -4.49 -21.24
CA THR A 222 -7.96 -4.83 -21.74
C THR A 222 -7.98 -5.93 -22.81
N ASN A 223 -8.90 -6.90 -22.72
CA ASN A 223 -8.99 -8.01 -23.70
C ASN A 223 -9.93 -7.73 -24.89
N SER A 224 -10.33 -6.47 -25.11
CA SER A 224 -11.31 -6.13 -26.16
C SER A 224 -10.72 -6.04 -27.58
N ASN A 225 -9.40 -6.14 -27.74
CA ASN A 225 -8.68 -5.94 -29.00
C ASN A 225 -8.81 -4.52 -29.57
N ILE A 226 -9.69 -4.29 -30.56
CA ILE A 226 -9.76 -3.00 -31.28
C ILE A 226 -10.16 -1.83 -30.36
N PRO A 227 -11.19 -1.94 -29.49
CA PRO A 227 -11.62 -0.82 -28.66
C PRO A 227 -10.53 -0.34 -27.69
N ILE A 228 -9.81 -1.25 -27.02
CA ILE A 228 -8.71 -0.86 -26.14
C ILE A 228 -7.58 -0.16 -26.92
N GLN A 229 -7.22 -0.66 -28.12
CA GLN A 229 -6.20 -0.02 -28.95
C GLN A 229 -6.64 1.38 -29.42
N LYS A 230 -7.93 1.56 -29.71
CA LYS A 230 -8.50 2.86 -30.08
C LYS A 230 -8.55 3.83 -28.91
N ALA A 231 -8.87 3.36 -27.70
CA ALA A 231 -8.78 4.18 -26.49
C ALA A 231 -7.34 4.62 -26.21
N THR A 232 -6.38 3.71 -26.35
CA THR A 232 -4.93 4.00 -26.25
C THR A 232 -4.49 5.05 -27.27
N GLN A 233 -4.87 4.88 -28.54
CA GLN A 233 -4.57 5.85 -29.59
C GLN A 233 -5.20 7.22 -29.29
N PHE A 234 -6.46 7.26 -28.86
CA PHE A 234 -7.15 8.50 -28.49
C PHE A 234 -6.40 9.29 -27.41
N VAL A 235 -6.00 8.60 -26.33
CA VAL A 235 -5.27 9.24 -25.23
C VAL A 235 -3.91 9.77 -25.72
N GLY A 236 -3.18 8.99 -26.51
CA GLY A 236 -1.89 9.44 -27.02
C GLY A 236 -2.00 10.60 -28.01
N GLU A 237 -2.99 10.61 -28.89
CA GLU A 237 -3.28 11.77 -29.75
C GLU A 237 -3.65 13.01 -28.94
N HIS A 238 -4.47 12.85 -27.89
CA HIS A 238 -4.81 13.94 -26.99
C HIS A 238 -3.58 14.53 -26.29
N LEU A 239 -2.71 13.69 -25.71
CA LEU A 239 -1.48 14.14 -25.04
C LEU A 239 -0.51 14.82 -26.02
N ALA A 240 -0.35 14.27 -27.23
CA ALA A 240 0.46 14.89 -28.27
C ALA A 240 -0.08 16.26 -28.68
N ASN A 241 -1.40 16.42 -28.76
CA ASN A 241 -2.04 17.70 -29.06
C ASN A 241 -1.86 18.74 -27.94
N LEU A 242 -1.62 18.29 -26.70
CA LEU A 242 -1.21 19.15 -25.58
C LEU A 242 0.28 19.51 -25.61
N GLY A 243 1.04 19.01 -26.59
CA GLY A 243 2.47 19.28 -26.76
C GLY A 243 3.39 18.36 -25.95
N MET A 244 2.87 17.25 -25.43
CA MET A 244 3.66 16.27 -24.69
C MET A 244 4.41 15.31 -25.61
N ALA A 245 5.57 14.83 -25.18
CA ALA A 245 6.24 13.71 -25.83
C ALA A 245 5.53 12.41 -25.45
N VAL A 246 5.01 11.67 -26.43
CA VAL A 246 4.17 10.50 -26.18
C VAL A 246 4.92 9.20 -26.47
N GLU A 247 4.92 8.29 -25.50
CA GLU A 247 5.41 6.93 -25.63
C GLU A 247 4.27 5.93 -25.41
N TYR A 248 4.27 4.85 -26.19
CA TYR A 248 3.40 3.70 -25.99
C TYR A 248 4.21 2.53 -25.48
N HIS A 249 3.87 2.06 -24.28
CA HIS A 249 4.53 0.92 -23.66
C HIS A 249 3.54 -0.26 -23.55
N GLN A 250 4.02 -1.47 -23.81
CA GLN A 250 3.20 -2.67 -23.73
C GLN A 250 3.81 -3.66 -22.74
N TRP A 251 3.07 -4.05 -21.71
CA TRP A 251 3.58 -4.94 -20.67
C TRP A 251 2.97 -6.35 -20.80
N SER A 252 3.79 -7.38 -20.96
CA SER A 252 3.38 -8.79 -20.85
C SER A 252 2.34 -9.32 -21.87
N GLY A 253 2.20 -8.74 -23.07
CA GLY A 253 1.37 -9.27 -24.16
C GLY A 253 0.68 -8.23 -25.04
N ALA A 254 0.07 -8.65 -26.15
CA ALA A 254 -0.37 -7.80 -27.28
C ALA A 254 -1.54 -6.82 -27.00
N THR A 255 -2.18 -6.89 -25.82
CA THR A 255 -3.38 -6.11 -25.49
C THR A 255 -3.28 -5.33 -24.19
N TYR A 256 -2.07 -5.13 -23.66
CA TYR A 256 -1.84 -4.42 -22.39
C TYR A 256 -1.10 -3.09 -22.60
N PRO A 257 -1.75 -2.08 -23.21
CA PRO A 257 -1.11 -0.83 -23.53
C PRO A 257 -1.08 0.12 -22.32
N ASN A 258 0.03 0.82 -22.20
CA ASN A 258 0.19 2.05 -21.45
C ASN A 258 0.43 3.19 -22.44
N VAL A 259 -0.05 4.38 -22.10
CA VAL A 259 0.25 5.62 -22.81
C VAL A 259 0.93 6.53 -21.81
N ILE A 260 2.10 7.04 -22.17
CA ILE A 260 2.91 7.91 -21.33
C ILE A 260 3.06 9.23 -22.07
N GLY A 261 2.66 10.34 -21.44
CA GLY A 261 2.91 11.69 -21.93
C GLY A 261 3.91 12.38 -21.02
N GLU A 262 5.03 12.81 -21.58
CA GLU A 262 6.08 13.52 -20.84
C GLU A 262 6.04 15.03 -21.15
N ILE A 263 6.13 15.83 -20.10
CA ILE A 263 6.36 17.28 -20.18
C ILE A 263 7.53 17.63 -19.27
N THR A 264 8.57 18.25 -19.83
CA THR A 264 9.76 18.63 -19.06
C THR A 264 9.49 19.90 -18.26
N GLY A 265 9.77 19.86 -16.94
CA GLY A 265 9.67 21.02 -16.07
C GLY A 265 10.64 22.14 -16.47
N GLN A 266 10.21 23.39 -16.38
CA GLN A 266 11.04 24.54 -16.75
C GLN A 266 12.02 24.97 -15.64
N ILE A 267 11.69 24.69 -14.38
CA ILE A 267 12.46 25.13 -13.20
C ILE A 267 13.36 24.00 -12.70
N ASN A 268 12.79 22.83 -12.43
CA ASN A 268 13.50 21.64 -11.95
C ASN A 268 13.31 20.47 -12.94
N PRO A 269 13.96 20.49 -14.12
CA PRO A 269 13.77 19.45 -15.15
C PRO A 269 14.20 18.05 -14.69
N ASP A 270 15.08 17.96 -13.68
CA ASP A 270 15.58 16.69 -13.14
C ASP A 270 14.70 16.12 -12.00
N GLU A 271 13.68 16.86 -11.54
CA GLU A 271 12.71 16.36 -10.56
C GLU A 271 11.54 15.68 -11.27
N ILE A 272 11.40 14.37 -11.01
CA ILE A 272 10.38 13.53 -11.66
C ILE A 272 9.15 13.45 -10.76
N TYR A 273 7.99 13.78 -11.34
CA TYR A 273 6.67 13.63 -10.74
C TYR A 273 5.87 12.67 -11.62
N ILE A 274 5.31 11.60 -11.04
CA ILE A 274 4.47 10.58 -11.72
C ILE A 274 3.11 10.55 -11.04
#